data_AF-A0A1V5QYA3-F1
#
_entry.id   AF-A0A1V5QYA3-F1
#
_cell.length_a   1.000
_cell.length_b   1.000
_cell.length_c   1.000
_cell.angle_alpha   90.00
_cell.angle_beta   90.00
_cell.angle_gamma   90.00
#
_symmetry.space_group_name_H-M   'P 1'
#
loop_
_entity.id
_entity.type
_entity.pdbx_description
1 polymer ?
#
loop_
_entity_poly.entity_id
_entity_poly.type
_entity_poly.pdbx_seq_one_letter_code
_entity_poly.pdbx_strand_id
1 'polypeptide(L)'
;MAESKIKRALILTICLFCVLASACGRHGGAADPGQWGYDCVVTYNALGGLVNAREVRTTYYLPNSYVFKPSGSSNMLIEPTRDGYILAGWYTAKSDRAAGSAEDYAFLAADRWDFQLDRVQGDMTLYARWIPRAKVNYIDAATGAVIFSKNITTDSPIQPLSGSVVELNAPGGATFEGYYEDAACTKEYDFAAYVHVDPTPTEAQLYAKLYEMFPQYLEKIDYVAPEEDEVDPNADTSWLFLNKLGYNLTTTDEAARAELRAAKDQIIEEAVEAYLVNTANRVVYMKFTQGNYIVVNDAGDLKMGTKYGFFSEDAKGNPIDGYIINADIDLAGVTFVTSESFSGVINGNGHKLMNLKVAVSGKKIDADKEKIVGLTALMDGATINDLTIENAALSIEVMKGIKVTGGLLAANAKNVTLNNCHFIGLSIASGRGDDGSAAYTLGDLFGSFENCAFNGCTAEGLVLSVADPEGLALALFELPVPSPAPEETPAP
;
A
#
# COMPACT_ATOMS: atom_id res chain seq x y z
N MET A 1 -62.38 27.41 1.32
CA MET A 1 -61.12 27.32 0.55
C MET A 1 -59.84 27.42 1.39
N ALA A 2 -59.92 27.73 2.70
CA ALA A 2 -58.78 27.68 3.64
C ALA A 2 -58.76 26.38 4.49
N GLU A 3 -59.93 25.80 4.81
CA GLU A 3 -60.00 24.53 5.56
C GLU A 3 -59.55 23.29 4.76
N SER A 4 -59.66 23.30 3.43
CA SER A 4 -59.14 22.17 2.61
C SER A 4 -57.63 22.24 2.38
N LYS A 5 -56.99 23.40 2.62
CA LYS A 5 -55.53 23.54 2.54
C LYS A 5 -54.83 23.06 3.81
N ILE A 6 -55.46 23.21 4.98
CA ILE A 6 -54.91 22.72 6.26
C ILE A 6 -54.99 21.18 6.36
N LYS A 7 -56.00 20.55 5.76
CA LYS A 7 -56.05 19.07 5.64
C LYS A 7 -55.12 18.50 4.56
N ARG A 8 -54.72 19.31 3.56
CA ARG A 8 -53.82 18.89 2.47
C ARG A 8 -52.33 19.10 2.77
N ALA A 9 -51.98 19.96 3.71
CA ALA A 9 -50.61 20.05 4.25
C ALA A 9 -50.30 18.96 5.31
N LEU A 10 -51.30 18.19 5.75
CA LEU A 10 -51.16 17.15 6.77
C LEU A 10 -50.97 15.73 6.18
N ILE A 11 -50.98 15.56 4.85
CA ILE A 11 -50.90 14.24 4.19
C ILE A 11 -49.63 14.09 3.32
N LEU A 12 -48.78 15.13 3.28
CA LEU A 12 -47.37 15.02 2.85
C LEU A 12 -46.37 15.19 4.01
N THR A 13 -46.89 15.15 5.25
CA THR A 13 -46.10 14.97 6.46
C THR A 13 -46.72 13.77 7.16
N ILE A 14 -46.07 12.61 7.12
CA ILE A 14 -46.33 11.57 8.11
C ILE A 14 -46.00 12.25 9.45
N CYS A 15 -47.02 12.73 10.16
CA CYS A 15 -46.86 13.30 11.50
C CYS A 15 -46.53 12.17 12.47
N LEU A 16 -45.26 11.80 12.39
CA LEU A 16 -44.40 11.16 13.35
C LEU A 16 -44.58 11.80 14.74
N PHE A 17 -45.20 11.08 15.66
CA PHE A 17 -45.11 11.38 17.09
C PHE A 17 -44.41 10.22 17.80
N CYS A 18 -43.08 10.14 17.68
CA CYS A 18 -42.28 9.37 18.63
C CYS A 18 -42.17 10.18 19.93
N VAL A 19 -43.02 9.87 20.90
CA VAL A 19 -42.97 10.49 22.23
C VAL A 19 -41.75 9.98 22.99
N LEU A 20 -40.91 10.91 23.44
CA LEU A 20 -39.78 10.61 24.32
C LEU A 20 -40.02 11.22 25.69
N ALA A 21 -40.11 10.38 26.72
CA ALA A 21 -39.95 10.84 28.10
C ALA A 21 -38.46 11.06 28.39
N SER A 22 -37.98 12.30 28.20
CA SER A 22 -36.76 12.77 28.86
C SER A 22 -37.16 13.36 30.21
N ALA A 23 -36.80 12.67 31.29
CA ALA A 23 -37.09 13.14 32.63
C ALA A 23 -36.28 14.40 32.96
N CYS A 24 -36.92 15.57 32.86
CA CYS A 24 -36.62 16.75 33.68
C CYS A 24 -37.81 17.74 33.68
N GLY A 25 -38.54 17.81 34.79
CA GLY A 25 -39.03 19.07 35.35
C GLY A 25 -40.32 19.74 34.82
N ARG A 26 -41.45 19.33 35.41
CA ARG A 26 -42.68 20.10 35.77
C ARG A 26 -43.72 20.53 34.70
N HIS A 27 -44.93 20.03 34.99
CA HIS A 27 -46.30 20.50 34.70
C HIS A 27 -46.91 20.18 33.33
N GLY A 28 -47.55 19.00 33.31
CA GLY A 28 -48.28 18.36 32.24
C GLY A 28 -48.05 16.86 32.42
N GLY A 29 -49.08 16.01 32.43
CA GLY A 29 -48.89 14.57 32.60
C GLY A 29 -47.80 14.07 31.65
N ALA A 30 -46.89 13.22 32.14
CA ALA A 30 -45.86 12.63 31.29
C ALA A 30 -46.56 12.03 30.07
N ALA A 31 -46.17 12.47 28.87
CA ALA A 31 -46.76 11.94 27.65
C ALA A 31 -46.56 10.42 27.66
N ASP A 32 -47.66 9.68 27.69
CA ASP A 32 -47.71 8.23 27.68
C ASP A 32 -47.99 7.78 26.24
N PRO A 33 -46.97 7.32 25.49
CA PRO A 33 -47.12 6.91 24.10
C PRO A 33 -48.18 5.81 23.91
N GLY A 34 -48.40 4.97 24.93
CA GLY A 34 -49.41 3.91 24.90
C GLY A 34 -50.83 4.47 24.79
N GLN A 35 -51.09 5.68 25.33
CA GLN A 35 -52.39 6.33 25.15
C GLN A 35 -52.66 6.76 23.70
N TRP A 36 -51.63 6.78 22.85
CA TRP A 36 -51.70 7.13 21.43
C TRP A 36 -51.55 5.91 20.52
N GLY A 37 -51.62 4.69 21.10
CA GLY A 37 -51.51 3.42 20.37
C GLY A 37 -50.09 2.96 20.08
N TYR A 38 -49.07 3.66 20.59
CA TYR A 38 -47.67 3.25 20.45
C TYR A 38 -47.31 2.22 21.52
N ASP A 39 -47.91 1.05 21.41
CA ASP A 39 -47.89 0.00 22.43
C ASP A 39 -46.65 -0.90 22.36
N CYS A 40 -45.81 -0.76 21.34
CA CYS A 40 -44.61 -1.59 21.18
C CYS A 40 -43.34 -0.81 21.51
N VAL A 41 -42.53 -1.35 22.42
CA VAL A 41 -41.21 -0.83 22.78
C VAL A 41 -40.12 -1.54 21.99
N VAL A 42 -39.41 -0.80 21.14
CA VAL A 42 -38.23 -1.30 20.44
C VAL A 42 -36.98 -0.78 21.13
N THR A 43 -36.14 -1.71 21.58
CA THR A 43 -34.86 -1.43 22.24
C THR A 43 -33.72 -1.61 21.25
N TYR A 44 -33.03 -0.53 20.91
CA TYR A 44 -31.78 -0.56 20.15
C TYR A 44 -30.62 -0.70 21.14
N ASN A 45 -30.03 -1.88 21.18
CA ASN A 45 -28.85 -2.18 21.97
C ASN A 45 -27.61 -2.15 21.06
N ALA A 46 -26.76 -1.15 21.28
CA ALA A 46 -25.57 -0.90 20.50
C ALA A 46 -24.38 -1.81 20.86
N LEU A 47 -24.48 -2.70 21.86
CA LEU A 47 -23.46 -3.69 22.22
C LEU A 47 -22.01 -3.15 22.21
N GLY A 48 -21.69 -2.28 23.16
CA GLY A 48 -20.41 -1.59 23.26
C GLY A 48 -20.22 -0.39 22.32
N GLY A 49 -21.13 -0.18 21.36
CA GLY A 49 -21.25 1.08 20.60
C GLY A 49 -22.16 2.10 21.27
N LEU A 50 -22.39 3.24 20.61
CA LEU A 50 -23.24 4.32 21.10
C LEU A 50 -24.23 4.79 20.03
N VAL A 51 -25.53 4.69 20.32
CA VAL A 51 -26.62 5.39 19.60
C VAL A 51 -26.97 6.65 20.38
N ASN A 52 -26.82 7.85 19.80
CA ASN A 52 -27.09 9.12 20.50
C ASN A 52 -26.37 9.23 21.86
N ALA A 53 -25.09 8.86 21.90
CA ALA A 53 -24.26 8.83 23.10
C ALA A 53 -24.74 7.87 24.22
N ARG A 54 -25.57 6.87 23.88
CA ARG A 54 -26.02 5.82 24.81
C ARG A 54 -25.84 4.45 24.19
N GLU A 55 -25.47 3.47 24.99
CA GLU A 55 -25.39 2.09 24.52
C GLU A 55 -26.78 1.49 24.24
N VAL A 56 -27.77 1.84 25.05
CA VAL A 56 -29.16 1.37 24.86
C VAL A 56 -30.08 2.56 24.64
N ARG A 57 -30.92 2.45 23.61
CA ARG A 57 -31.94 3.45 23.24
C ARG A 57 -33.28 2.76 23.05
N THR A 58 -34.33 3.27 23.66
CA THR A 58 -35.71 2.75 23.50
C THR A 58 -36.57 3.75 22.75
N THR A 59 -37.42 3.25 21.86
CA THR A 59 -38.39 4.05 21.09
C THR A 59 -39.73 3.30 21.04
N TYR A 60 -40.83 4.04 21.02
CA TYR A 60 -42.19 3.50 20.95
C TYR A 60 -42.72 3.51 19.51
N TYR A 61 -43.36 2.42 19.12
CA TYR A 61 -43.89 2.17 17.78
C TYR A 61 -45.32 1.65 17.83
N LEU A 62 -46.08 1.87 16.76
CA LEU A 62 -47.38 1.26 16.57
C LEU A 62 -47.20 -0.25 16.29
N PRO A 63 -48.09 -1.12 16.77
CA PRO A 63 -48.12 -2.51 16.33
C PRO A 63 -48.21 -2.60 14.79
N ASN A 64 -47.46 -3.53 14.22
CA ASN A 64 -47.34 -3.78 12.79
C ASN A 64 -46.80 -2.58 11.97
N SER A 65 -46.07 -1.65 12.59
CA SER A 65 -45.40 -0.55 11.88
C SER A 65 -43.96 -0.88 11.48
N TYR A 66 -43.44 -0.12 10.52
CA TYR A 66 -42.01 -0.03 10.28
C TYR A 66 -41.30 0.64 11.45
N VAL A 67 -40.00 0.33 11.63
CA VAL A 67 -39.13 1.02 12.58
C VAL A 67 -38.15 1.93 11.85
N PHE A 68 -37.71 3.00 12.53
CA PHE A 68 -36.66 3.85 11.99
C PHE A 68 -35.32 3.12 12.01
N LYS A 69 -34.65 3.08 10.86
CA LYS A 69 -33.24 2.73 10.79
C LYS A 69 -32.43 3.81 11.52
N PRO A 70 -31.54 3.45 12.46
CA PRO A 70 -30.55 4.37 13.00
C PRO A 70 -29.56 4.74 11.89
N SER A 71 -29.87 5.76 11.08
CA SER A 71 -29.05 6.18 9.92
C SER A 71 -28.98 7.69 9.72
N GLY A 72 -29.51 8.49 10.64
CA GLY A 72 -29.44 9.95 10.58
C GLY A 72 -28.10 10.51 11.09
N SER A 73 -27.74 11.73 10.67
CA SER A 73 -26.54 12.46 11.13
C SER A 73 -26.83 13.42 12.28
N SER A 74 -28.10 13.79 12.49
CA SER A 74 -28.60 14.57 13.62
C SER A 74 -30.06 14.20 13.88
N ASN A 75 -30.54 14.32 15.12
CA ASN A 75 -31.91 14.04 15.64
C ASN A 75 -32.11 12.69 16.38
N MET A 76 -33.35 12.17 16.41
CA MET A 76 -33.88 11.23 17.41
C MET A 76 -33.23 9.84 17.44
N LEU A 77 -32.61 9.40 16.34
CA LEU A 77 -31.96 8.09 16.20
C LEU A 77 -30.86 8.15 15.12
N ILE A 78 -29.62 8.41 15.53
CA ILE A 78 -28.46 8.46 14.63
C ILE A 78 -27.87 7.06 14.41
N GLU A 79 -27.08 6.91 13.35
CA GLU A 79 -26.25 5.71 13.17
C GLU A 79 -25.33 5.53 14.38
N PRO A 80 -25.30 4.34 15.01
CA PRO A 80 -24.42 4.13 16.13
C PRO A 80 -22.96 4.24 15.69
N THR A 81 -22.10 4.56 16.65
CA THR A 81 -20.65 4.53 16.45
C THR A 81 -19.97 3.67 17.51
N ARG A 82 -18.93 2.95 17.09
CA ARG A 82 -18.00 2.22 17.97
C ARG A 82 -16.60 2.43 17.40
N ASP A 83 -15.70 2.98 18.20
CA ASP A 83 -14.36 3.34 17.73
C ASP A 83 -13.59 2.09 17.28
N GLY A 84 -12.99 2.16 16.09
CA GLY A 84 -12.32 1.02 15.46
C GLY A 84 -13.23 -0.05 14.83
N TYR A 85 -14.56 0.15 14.76
CA TYR A 85 -15.49 -0.84 14.18
C TYR A 85 -16.42 -0.23 13.11
N ILE A 86 -17.03 -1.10 12.31
CA ILE A 86 -18.08 -0.79 11.33
C ILE A 86 -19.36 -1.52 11.76
N LEU A 87 -20.51 -0.87 11.61
CA LEU A 87 -21.81 -1.49 11.86
C LEU A 87 -22.17 -2.41 10.68
N ALA A 88 -22.23 -3.72 10.92
CA ALA A 88 -22.57 -4.71 9.88
C ALA A 88 -24.09 -4.91 9.74
N GLY A 89 -24.87 -4.57 10.77
CA GLY A 89 -26.32 -4.72 10.77
C GLY A 89 -26.95 -4.72 12.16
N TRP A 90 -28.26 -4.95 12.18
CA TRP A 90 -29.07 -5.11 13.38
C TRP A 90 -29.73 -6.49 13.38
N TYR A 91 -29.81 -7.12 14.55
CA TYR A 91 -30.32 -8.49 14.69
C TYR A 91 -31.27 -8.57 15.87
N THR A 92 -32.26 -9.46 15.79
CA THR A 92 -33.27 -9.68 16.83
C THR A 92 -32.78 -10.60 17.94
N ALA A 93 -31.74 -11.39 17.68
CA ALA A 93 -31.09 -12.27 18.64
C ALA A 93 -29.57 -12.24 18.50
N LYS A 94 -28.89 -12.69 19.57
CA LYS A 94 -27.44 -12.89 19.63
C LYS A 94 -27.14 -14.06 20.57
N SER A 95 -25.97 -14.65 20.43
CA SER A 95 -25.38 -15.53 21.44
C SER A 95 -24.03 -15.00 21.91
N ASP A 96 -23.68 -15.25 23.16
CA ASP A 96 -22.40 -14.83 23.72
C ASP A 96 -21.28 -15.77 23.24
N ARG A 97 -20.13 -15.21 22.87
CA ARG A 97 -18.93 -15.98 22.56
C ARG A 97 -18.02 -16.06 23.78
N ALA A 98 -17.11 -17.03 23.77
CA ALA A 98 -16.11 -17.18 24.82
C ALA A 98 -15.24 -15.91 24.92
N ALA A 99 -14.91 -15.51 26.15
CA ALA A 99 -14.01 -14.39 26.40
C ALA A 99 -12.67 -14.58 25.66
N GLY A 100 -12.25 -13.55 24.92
CA GLY A 100 -11.05 -13.59 24.08
C GLY A 100 -11.29 -13.96 22.61
N SER A 101 -12.53 -14.15 22.19
CA SER A 101 -12.89 -14.25 20.76
C SER A 101 -12.72 -12.89 20.05
N ALA A 102 -12.45 -12.90 18.73
CA ALA A 102 -12.32 -11.68 17.93
C ALA A 102 -13.61 -10.82 17.91
N GLU A 103 -14.77 -11.47 18.12
CA GLU A 103 -16.06 -10.84 18.32
C GLU A 103 -16.67 -11.34 19.64
N ASP A 104 -17.24 -10.44 20.44
CA ASP A 104 -17.87 -10.76 21.74
C ASP A 104 -19.18 -11.56 21.59
N TYR A 105 -19.82 -11.48 20.42
CA TYR A 105 -21.15 -12.04 20.15
C TYR A 105 -21.17 -12.75 18.80
N ALA A 106 -22.04 -13.76 18.66
CA ALA A 106 -22.37 -14.40 17.39
C ALA A 106 -23.81 -14.07 16.97
N PHE A 107 -24.02 -13.95 15.67
CA PHE A 107 -25.30 -13.64 15.04
C PHE A 107 -25.60 -14.66 13.95
N LEU A 108 -26.88 -14.98 13.76
CA LEU A 108 -27.36 -15.82 12.66
C LEU A 108 -27.96 -14.94 11.57
N ALA A 109 -27.77 -15.32 10.31
CA ALA A 109 -28.37 -14.64 9.16
C ALA A 109 -29.89 -14.48 9.34
N ALA A 110 -30.56 -15.55 9.82
CA ALA A 110 -32.00 -15.59 10.02
C ALA A 110 -32.53 -14.59 11.08
N ASP A 111 -31.67 -14.11 11.98
CA ASP A 111 -32.06 -13.15 13.02
C ASP A 111 -31.88 -11.70 12.56
N ARG A 112 -31.34 -11.48 11.35
CA ARG A 112 -31.09 -10.14 10.80
C ARG A 112 -32.40 -9.37 10.66
N TRP A 113 -32.39 -8.11 11.06
CA TRP A 113 -33.52 -7.20 10.92
C TRP A 113 -33.48 -6.43 9.60
N ASP A 114 -34.59 -6.41 8.91
CA ASP A 114 -34.82 -5.72 7.64
C ASP A 114 -35.64 -4.45 7.83
N PHE A 115 -35.00 -3.28 7.74
CA PHE A 115 -35.71 -2.02 7.89
C PHE A 115 -36.70 -1.72 6.74
N GLN A 116 -36.65 -2.43 5.61
CA GLN A 116 -37.58 -2.25 4.48
C GLN A 116 -38.76 -3.22 4.50
N LEU A 117 -38.60 -4.38 5.16
CA LEU A 117 -39.59 -5.46 5.11
C LEU A 117 -40.17 -5.81 6.48
N ASP A 118 -39.40 -5.70 7.55
CA ASP A 118 -39.84 -6.18 8.85
C ASP A 118 -40.76 -5.15 9.53
N ARG A 119 -41.67 -5.68 10.35
CA ARG A 119 -42.67 -4.92 11.10
C ARG A 119 -42.59 -5.27 12.57
N VAL A 120 -42.81 -4.28 13.43
CA VAL A 120 -42.89 -4.50 14.88
C VAL A 120 -44.10 -5.37 15.21
N GLN A 121 -43.90 -6.49 15.89
CA GLN A 121 -44.99 -7.37 16.33
C GLN A 121 -45.30 -7.25 17.83
N GLY A 122 -44.45 -6.54 18.58
CA GLY A 122 -44.53 -6.37 20.02
C GLY A 122 -43.24 -5.76 20.57
N ASP A 123 -43.06 -5.81 21.89
CA ASP A 123 -41.81 -5.41 22.53
C ASP A 123 -40.65 -6.26 22.01
N MET A 124 -39.57 -5.62 21.57
CA MET A 124 -38.44 -6.33 20.99
C MET A 124 -37.11 -5.59 21.18
N THR A 125 -36.02 -6.31 20.98
CA THR A 125 -34.67 -5.74 21.03
C THR A 125 -33.95 -5.99 19.71
N LEU A 126 -33.32 -4.94 19.19
CA LEU A 126 -32.40 -4.96 18.07
C LEU A 126 -30.98 -4.78 18.60
N TYR A 127 -30.11 -5.72 18.26
CA TYR A 127 -28.72 -5.78 18.65
C TYR A 127 -27.82 -5.35 17.50
N ALA A 128 -26.95 -4.37 17.71
CA ALA A 128 -25.98 -3.93 16.72
C ALA A 128 -24.83 -4.96 16.58
N ARG A 129 -24.54 -5.39 15.36
CA ARG A 129 -23.34 -6.18 15.08
C ARG A 129 -22.20 -5.29 14.61
N TRP A 130 -21.05 -5.41 15.28
CA TRP A 130 -19.84 -4.68 14.96
C TRP A 130 -18.78 -5.60 14.38
N ILE A 131 -18.13 -5.15 13.32
CA ILE A 131 -16.97 -5.82 12.73
C ILE A 131 -15.76 -4.89 12.78
N PRO A 132 -14.53 -5.39 12.98
CA PRO A 132 -13.34 -4.54 13.04
C PRO A 132 -13.16 -3.73 11.77
N ARG A 133 -12.78 -2.46 11.90
CA ARG A 133 -12.47 -1.61 10.75
C ARG A 133 -11.12 -2.03 10.17
N ALA A 134 -11.09 -2.19 8.85
CA ALA A 134 -9.88 -2.50 8.10
C ALA A 134 -8.78 -1.48 8.38
N LYS A 135 -7.59 -1.99 8.65
CA LYS A 135 -6.43 -1.19 9.03
C LYS A 135 -5.17 -1.80 8.43
N VAL A 136 -4.27 -0.95 7.95
CA VAL A 136 -2.91 -1.34 7.57
C VAL A 136 -1.93 -0.76 8.58
N ASN A 137 -0.94 -1.57 8.97
CA ASN A 137 0.21 -1.14 9.75
C ASN A 137 1.46 -1.12 8.87
N TYR A 138 2.13 0.02 8.82
CA TYR A 138 3.47 0.15 8.25
C TYR A 138 4.45 -0.02 9.40
N ILE A 139 5.32 -1.02 9.30
CA ILE A 139 6.19 -1.42 10.39
C ILE A 139 7.64 -1.39 9.96
N ASP A 140 8.53 -0.98 10.85
CA ASP A 140 9.96 -1.11 10.64
C ASP A 140 10.31 -2.60 10.61
N ALA A 141 10.90 -3.05 9.51
CA ALA A 141 11.23 -4.45 9.27
C ALA A 141 12.27 -4.99 10.27
N ALA A 142 13.18 -4.14 10.75
CA ALA A 142 14.24 -4.55 11.66
C ALA A 142 13.75 -4.69 13.11
N THR A 143 12.85 -3.80 13.54
CA THR A 143 12.41 -3.73 14.95
C THR A 143 11.01 -4.28 15.20
N GLY A 144 10.18 -4.41 14.16
CA GLY A 144 8.76 -4.72 14.27
C GLY A 144 7.90 -3.58 14.84
N ALA A 145 8.49 -2.40 15.06
CA ALA A 145 7.77 -1.25 15.58
C ALA A 145 6.79 -0.68 14.53
N VAL A 146 5.58 -0.31 14.97
CA VAL A 146 4.61 0.35 14.08
C VAL A 146 5.02 1.80 13.86
N ILE A 147 5.40 2.11 12.62
CA ILE A 147 5.80 3.45 12.18
C ILE A 147 4.56 4.30 11.87
N PHE A 148 3.59 3.68 11.19
CA PHE A 148 2.36 4.37 10.81
C PHE A 148 1.20 3.38 10.70
N SER A 149 0.01 3.90 10.93
CA SER A 149 -1.23 3.15 10.88
C SER A 149 -2.32 3.99 10.24
N LYS A 150 -3.09 3.39 9.33
CA LYS A 150 -4.31 4.02 8.83
C LYS A 150 -5.42 3.01 8.60
N ASN A 151 -6.65 3.52 8.64
CA ASN A 151 -7.81 2.76 8.17
C ASN A 151 -7.74 2.60 6.65
N ILE A 152 -8.26 1.47 6.18
CA ILE A 152 -8.37 1.16 4.75
C ILE A 152 -9.84 1.36 4.37
N THR A 153 -10.08 2.05 3.26
CA THR A 153 -11.37 2.15 2.61
C THR A 153 -11.18 2.08 1.10
N THR A 154 -12.26 1.92 0.34
CA THR A 154 -12.22 1.98 -1.13
C THR A 154 -11.58 3.28 -1.64
N ASP A 155 -11.83 4.42 -0.98
CA ASP A 155 -11.25 5.72 -1.33
C ASP A 155 -9.86 5.98 -0.71
N SER A 156 -9.40 5.12 0.21
CA SER A 156 -8.10 5.21 0.84
C SER A 156 -7.43 3.83 0.92
N PRO A 157 -7.00 3.28 -0.22
CA PRO A 157 -6.36 1.97 -0.27
C PRO A 157 -4.97 1.99 0.38
N ILE A 158 -4.37 0.81 0.54
CA ILE A 158 -2.97 0.70 0.96
C ILE A 158 -2.10 1.32 -0.14
N GLN A 159 -1.22 2.24 0.23
CA GLN A 159 -0.40 3.01 -0.71
C GLN A 159 0.93 3.41 -0.07
N PRO A 160 1.96 3.81 -0.84
CA PRO A 160 3.18 4.38 -0.28
C PRO A 160 2.86 5.59 0.63
N LEU A 161 3.57 5.70 1.75
CA LEU A 161 3.48 6.89 2.60
C LEU A 161 4.14 8.09 1.90
N SER A 162 3.65 9.30 2.17
CA SER A 162 4.31 10.51 1.68
C SER A 162 5.70 10.66 2.30
N GLY A 163 6.65 11.26 1.57
CA GLY A 163 8.01 11.48 2.08
C GLY A 163 8.04 12.17 3.43
N SER A 164 7.15 13.15 3.68
CA SER A 164 7.01 13.82 4.97
C SER A 164 6.58 12.90 6.12
N VAL A 165 5.74 11.90 5.86
CA VAL A 165 5.31 10.93 6.88
C VAL A 165 6.44 9.96 7.16
N VAL A 166 7.17 9.53 6.12
CA VAL A 166 8.36 8.69 6.28
C VAL A 166 9.42 9.44 7.10
N GLU A 167 9.80 10.65 6.71
CA GLU A 167 10.81 11.46 7.40
C GLU A 167 10.46 11.76 8.85
N LEU A 168 9.20 12.06 9.15
CA LEU A 168 8.75 12.38 10.51
C LEU A 168 8.80 11.16 11.46
N ASN A 169 8.61 9.95 10.92
CA ASN A 169 8.48 8.74 11.73
C ASN A 169 9.65 7.75 11.54
N ALA A 170 10.60 8.04 10.64
CA ALA A 170 11.78 7.21 10.41
C ALA A 170 12.66 7.15 11.67
N PRO A 171 13.39 6.03 11.88
CA PRO A 171 14.44 5.96 12.87
C PRO A 171 15.46 7.11 12.66
N GLY A 172 15.93 7.70 13.76
CA GLY A 172 16.78 8.90 13.71
C GLY A 172 18.05 8.71 12.88
N GLY A 173 18.18 9.49 11.81
CA GLY A 173 19.36 9.43 10.92
C GLY A 173 19.41 8.20 10.03
N ALA A 174 18.28 7.53 9.79
CA ALA A 174 18.19 6.42 8.85
C ALA A 174 17.64 6.86 7.49
N THR A 175 18.12 6.21 6.44
CA THR A 175 17.62 6.32 5.07
C THR A 175 16.53 5.27 4.83
N PHE A 176 15.39 5.70 4.30
CA PHE A 176 14.32 4.80 3.89
C PHE A 176 14.64 4.19 2.51
N GLU A 177 14.61 2.87 2.41
CA GLU A 177 14.93 2.14 1.17
C GLU A 177 13.68 1.78 0.37
N GLY A 178 12.64 1.25 1.04
CA GLY A 178 11.49 0.71 0.32
C GLY A 178 10.48 -0.02 1.21
N TYR A 179 9.44 -0.52 0.56
CA TYR A 179 8.33 -1.25 1.16
C TYR A 179 8.37 -2.73 0.75
N TYR A 180 8.10 -3.63 1.69
CA TYR A 180 8.22 -5.08 1.51
C TYR A 180 7.01 -5.83 2.09
N GLU A 181 6.73 -7.01 1.54
CA GLU A 181 5.68 -7.92 2.02
C GLU A 181 6.09 -8.71 3.26
N ASP A 182 7.39 -8.86 3.49
CA ASP A 182 7.96 -9.69 4.54
C ASP A 182 9.02 -8.94 5.38
N ALA A 183 9.19 -9.38 6.63
CA ALA A 183 10.14 -8.79 7.58
C ALA A 183 11.61 -8.94 7.15
N ALA A 184 11.94 -9.94 6.32
CA ALA A 184 13.29 -10.13 5.81
C ALA A 184 13.59 -9.24 4.60
N CYS A 185 12.61 -8.43 4.15
CA CYS A 185 12.71 -7.53 3.01
C CYS A 185 13.15 -8.26 1.73
N THR A 186 12.63 -9.46 1.50
CA THR A 186 13.00 -10.28 0.34
C THR A 186 12.08 -10.08 -0.86
N LYS A 187 10.87 -9.57 -0.62
CA LYS A 187 9.88 -9.28 -1.66
C LYS A 187 9.30 -7.89 -1.50
N GLU A 188 9.48 -7.05 -2.52
CA GLU A 188 8.90 -5.72 -2.56
C GLU A 188 7.36 -5.76 -2.49
N TYR A 189 6.79 -4.74 -1.87
CA TYR A 189 5.35 -4.65 -1.68
C TYR A 189 4.64 -4.21 -2.97
N ASP A 190 3.78 -5.06 -3.52
CA ASP A 190 2.89 -4.69 -4.62
C ASP A 190 1.62 -4.01 -4.08
N PHE A 191 1.59 -2.68 -4.16
CA PHE A 191 0.43 -1.88 -3.74
C PHE A 191 -0.81 -2.08 -4.63
N ALA A 192 -0.67 -2.61 -5.85
CA ALA A 192 -1.79 -2.88 -6.75
C ALA A 192 -2.43 -4.25 -6.48
N ALA A 193 -1.73 -5.17 -5.80
CA ALA A 193 -2.25 -6.50 -5.51
C ALA A 193 -3.44 -6.48 -4.54
N TYR A 194 -3.51 -5.48 -3.66
CA TYR A 194 -4.59 -5.36 -2.69
C TYR A 194 -5.76 -4.53 -3.22
N VAL A 195 -6.92 -5.18 -3.37
CA VAL A 195 -8.21 -4.51 -3.64
C VAL A 195 -9.09 -4.62 -2.41
N HIS A 196 -9.52 -3.47 -1.90
CA HIS A 196 -10.42 -3.41 -0.76
C HIS A 196 -11.81 -3.92 -1.15
N VAL A 197 -12.41 -4.73 -0.28
CA VAL A 197 -13.80 -5.17 -0.38
C VAL A 197 -14.55 -4.48 0.75
N ASP A 198 -15.72 -3.90 0.48
CA ASP A 198 -16.59 -3.29 1.49
C ASP A 198 -17.45 -4.36 2.21
N PRO A 199 -17.78 -4.18 3.50
CA PRO A 199 -18.46 -5.21 4.30
C PRO A 199 -19.97 -5.31 4.06
N THR A 200 -20.59 -4.27 3.52
CA THR A 200 -22.04 -4.20 3.31
C THR A 200 -22.32 -3.87 1.85
N PRO A 201 -22.87 -4.81 1.07
CA PRO A 201 -23.27 -4.53 -0.29
C PRO A 201 -24.37 -3.46 -0.30
N THR A 202 -24.39 -2.62 -1.34
CA THR A 202 -25.48 -1.67 -1.56
C THR A 202 -26.79 -2.40 -1.89
N GLU A 203 -27.94 -1.78 -1.63
CA GLU A 203 -29.25 -2.36 -1.98
C GLU A 203 -29.33 -2.71 -3.48
N ALA A 204 -28.75 -1.89 -4.35
CA ALA A 204 -28.70 -2.18 -5.79
C ALA A 204 -27.88 -3.46 -6.09
N GLN A 205 -26.72 -3.64 -5.46
CA GLN A 205 -25.92 -4.86 -5.60
C GLN A 205 -26.63 -6.09 -5.03
N LEU A 206 -27.30 -5.96 -3.88
CA LEU A 206 -28.08 -7.03 -3.27
C LEU A 206 -29.20 -7.50 -4.20
N TYR A 207 -30.03 -6.58 -4.70
CA TYR A 207 -31.17 -6.95 -5.55
C TYR A 207 -30.75 -7.36 -6.97
N ALA A 208 -29.62 -6.90 -7.47
CA ALA A 208 -29.02 -7.44 -8.69
C ALA A 208 -28.63 -8.93 -8.52
N LYS A 209 -27.91 -9.28 -7.44
CA LYS A 209 -27.53 -10.67 -7.14
C LYS A 209 -28.77 -11.54 -6.86
N LEU A 210 -29.77 -11.02 -6.15
CA LEU A 210 -31.03 -11.72 -5.92
C LEU A 210 -31.81 -11.98 -7.21
N TYR A 211 -31.84 -11.04 -8.15
CA TYR A 211 -32.46 -11.24 -9.46
C TYR A 211 -31.76 -12.32 -10.28
N GLU A 212 -30.43 -12.39 -10.22
CA GLU A 212 -29.66 -13.46 -10.88
C GLU A 212 -29.97 -14.84 -10.28
N MET A 213 -30.13 -14.92 -8.95
CA MET A 213 -30.44 -16.16 -8.25
C MET A 213 -31.91 -16.58 -8.38
N PHE A 214 -32.83 -15.61 -8.40
CA PHE A 214 -34.28 -15.83 -8.38
C PHE A 214 -35.02 -15.01 -9.45
N PRO A 215 -34.69 -15.18 -10.74
CA PRO A 215 -35.34 -14.42 -11.82
C PRO A 215 -36.85 -14.72 -11.94
N GLN A 216 -37.33 -15.82 -11.36
CA GLN A 216 -38.75 -16.17 -11.30
C GLN A 216 -39.56 -15.30 -10.34
N TYR A 217 -38.92 -14.66 -9.35
CA TYR A 217 -39.60 -13.85 -8.32
C TYR A 217 -39.43 -12.35 -8.52
N LEU A 218 -38.54 -11.94 -9.43
CA LEU A 218 -38.18 -10.54 -9.66
C LEU A 218 -38.23 -10.23 -11.15
N GLU A 219 -38.93 -9.16 -11.52
CA GLU A 219 -39.01 -8.63 -12.87
C GLU A 219 -38.29 -7.27 -12.95
N LYS A 220 -37.56 -6.99 -14.03
CA LYS A 220 -36.99 -5.66 -14.26
C LYS A 220 -38.04 -4.70 -14.76
N ILE A 221 -38.10 -3.52 -14.14
CA ILE A 221 -39.01 -2.44 -14.52
C ILE A 221 -38.26 -1.12 -14.66
N ASP A 222 -38.80 -0.22 -15.48
CA ASP A 222 -38.38 1.19 -15.53
C ASP A 222 -39.32 2.01 -14.64
N TYR A 223 -38.88 2.31 -13.42
CA TYR A 223 -39.72 3.01 -12.45
C TYR A 223 -39.78 4.51 -12.76
N VAL A 224 -40.99 4.99 -13.02
CA VAL A 224 -41.28 6.42 -13.15
C VAL A 224 -42.04 6.87 -11.91
N ALA A 225 -41.53 7.90 -11.24
CA ALA A 225 -42.22 8.48 -10.08
C ALA A 225 -43.53 9.15 -10.54
N PRO A 226 -44.68 8.85 -9.91
CA PRO A 226 -45.94 9.50 -10.24
C PRO A 226 -45.90 10.99 -9.89
N GLU A 227 -46.66 11.81 -10.62
CA GLU A 227 -46.86 13.22 -10.25
C GLU A 227 -47.62 13.33 -8.91
N GLU A 228 -47.38 14.39 -8.13
CA GLU A 228 -47.90 14.51 -6.74
C GLU A 228 -49.43 14.41 -6.64
N ASP A 229 -50.16 14.81 -7.67
CA ASP A 229 -51.62 14.76 -7.77
C ASP A 229 -52.18 13.43 -8.31
N GLU A 230 -51.31 12.50 -8.74
CA GLU A 230 -51.65 11.16 -9.21
C GLU A 230 -51.43 10.06 -8.14
N VAL A 231 -50.91 10.41 -6.96
CA VAL A 231 -50.65 9.44 -5.89
C VAL A 231 -51.97 9.00 -5.25
N ASP A 232 -52.42 7.77 -5.54
CA ASP A 232 -53.51 7.13 -4.80
C ASP A 232 -53.08 6.94 -3.34
N PRO A 233 -53.74 7.60 -2.37
CA PRO A 233 -53.39 7.47 -0.95
C PRO A 233 -53.62 6.06 -0.39
N ASN A 234 -54.31 5.18 -1.12
CA ASN A 234 -54.55 3.79 -0.73
C ASN A 234 -53.68 2.78 -1.48
N ALA A 235 -52.77 3.23 -2.36
CA ALA A 235 -51.86 2.32 -3.05
C ALA A 235 -50.95 1.59 -2.05
N ASP A 236 -50.79 0.27 -2.24
CA ASP A 236 -49.81 -0.50 -1.47
C ASP A 236 -48.39 -0.08 -1.89
N THR A 237 -47.69 0.58 -0.98
CA THR A 237 -46.33 1.08 -1.18
C THR A 237 -45.26 0.22 -0.50
N SER A 238 -45.63 -0.97 0.00
CA SER A 238 -44.73 -1.86 0.75
C SER A 238 -43.48 -2.27 -0.03
N TRP A 239 -43.57 -2.32 -1.36
CA TRP A 239 -42.47 -2.68 -2.27
C TRP A 239 -41.96 -1.50 -3.11
N LEU A 240 -42.39 -0.27 -2.80
CA LEU A 240 -41.98 0.91 -3.56
C LEU A 240 -40.46 1.10 -3.57
N PHE A 241 -39.77 0.72 -2.49
CA PHE A 241 -38.31 0.76 -2.42
C PHE A 241 -37.67 -0.15 -3.49
N LEU A 242 -38.25 -1.34 -3.73
CA LEU A 242 -37.78 -2.29 -4.74
C LEU A 242 -38.06 -1.77 -6.15
N ASN A 243 -39.22 -1.15 -6.37
CA ASN A 243 -39.55 -0.52 -7.64
C ASN A 243 -38.57 0.60 -7.99
N LYS A 244 -38.21 1.45 -7.01
CA LYS A 244 -37.18 2.48 -7.17
C LYS A 244 -35.79 1.92 -7.50
N LEU A 245 -35.51 0.65 -7.17
CA LEU A 245 -34.29 -0.06 -7.55
C LEU A 245 -34.37 -0.70 -8.96
N GLY A 246 -35.51 -0.55 -9.67
CA GLY A 246 -35.73 -1.10 -11.01
C GLY A 246 -36.26 -2.53 -11.01
N TYR A 247 -36.84 -2.99 -9.90
CA TYR A 247 -37.36 -4.36 -9.78
C TYR A 247 -38.82 -4.36 -9.31
N ASN A 248 -39.58 -5.35 -9.76
CA ASN A 248 -40.91 -5.66 -9.28
C ASN A 248 -40.94 -7.07 -8.69
N LEU A 249 -41.62 -7.24 -7.55
CA LEU A 249 -41.84 -8.56 -6.99
C LEU A 249 -43.01 -9.23 -7.70
N THR A 250 -42.78 -10.39 -8.32
CA THR A 250 -43.79 -11.09 -9.12
C THR A 250 -44.58 -12.14 -8.33
N THR A 251 -44.25 -12.34 -7.05
CA THR A 251 -44.83 -13.39 -6.20
C THR A 251 -45.54 -12.85 -4.95
N THR A 252 -46.68 -13.46 -4.63
CA THR A 252 -47.41 -13.29 -3.37
C THR A 252 -47.23 -14.47 -2.42
N ASP A 253 -46.55 -15.54 -2.85
CA ASP A 253 -46.30 -16.74 -2.05
C ASP A 253 -45.34 -16.43 -0.89
N GLU A 254 -45.74 -16.83 0.32
CA GLU A 254 -44.99 -16.58 1.55
C GLU A 254 -43.71 -17.39 1.59
N ALA A 255 -43.71 -18.62 1.06
CA ALA A 255 -42.52 -19.46 1.00
C ALA A 255 -41.46 -18.88 0.05
N ALA A 256 -41.86 -18.43 -1.15
CA ALA A 256 -40.99 -17.73 -2.08
C ALA A 256 -40.40 -16.43 -1.48
N ARG A 257 -41.19 -15.68 -0.70
CA ARG A 257 -40.72 -14.47 0.00
C ARG A 257 -39.72 -14.79 1.11
N ALA A 258 -39.96 -15.88 1.86
CA ALA A 258 -39.04 -16.35 2.89
C ALA A 258 -37.71 -16.83 2.28
N GLU A 259 -37.75 -17.49 1.12
CA GLU A 259 -36.56 -17.89 0.37
C GLU A 259 -35.74 -16.68 -0.10
N LEU A 260 -36.39 -15.67 -0.71
CA LEU A 260 -35.73 -14.41 -1.07
C LEU A 260 -35.11 -13.70 0.14
N ARG A 261 -35.82 -13.68 1.27
CA ARG A 261 -35.32 -13.09 2.54
C ARG A 261 -34.07 -13.82 3.03
N ALA A 262 -34.13 -15.14 3.13
CA ALA A 262 -33.02 -15.96 3.59
C ALA A 262 -31.78 -15.80 2.69
N ALA A 263 -31.98 -15.78 1.37
CA ALA A 263 -30.91 -15.54 0.42
C ALA A 263 -30.32 -14.13 0.57
N LYS A 264 -31.15 -13.11 0.79
CA LYS A 264 -30.68 -11.75 1.02
C LYS A 264 -29.78 -11.66 2.25
N ASP A 265 -30.24 -12.22 3.37
CA ASP A 265 -29.45 -12.21 4.61
C ASP A 265 -28.14 -12.97 4.43
N GLN A 266 -28.18 -14.14 3.78
CA GLN A 266 -26.99 -14.94 3.48
C GLN A 266 -25.98 -14.17 2.61
N ILE A 267 -26.42 -13.46 1.57
CA ILE A 267 -25.53 -12.63 0.73
C ILE A 267 -24.81 -11.57 1.56
N ILE A 268 -25.51 -10.96 2.52
CA ILE A 268 -24.89 -9.94 3.39
C ILE A 268 -23.88 -10.58 4.33
N GLU A 269 -24.19 -11.74 4.92
CA GLU A 269 -23.25 -12.46 5.77
C GLU A 269 -21.98 -12.90 5.01
N GLU A 270 -22.14 -13.37 3.78
CA GLU A 270 -21.00 -13.70 2.90
C GLU A 270 -20.12 -12.48 2.60
N ALA A 271 -20.73 -11.31 2.40
CA ALA A 271 -19.98 -10.07 2.18
C ALA A 271 -19.19 -9.64 3.43
N VAL A 272 -19.79 -9.78 4.61
CA VAL A 272 -19.11 -9.52 5.89
C VAL A 272 -17.93 -10.48 6.07
N GLU A 273 -18.09 -11.77 5.78
CA GLU A 273 -16.99 -12.74 5.89
C GLU A 273 -15.88 -12.46 4.87
N ALA A 274 -16.24 -12.17 3.62
CA ALA A 274 -15.28 -11.79 2.58
C ALA A 274 -14.48 -10.54 2.98
N TYR A 275 -15.13 -9.56 3.60
CA TYR A 275 -14.48 -8.38 4.17
C TYR A 275 -13.48 -8.75 5.27
N LEU A 276 -13.88 -9.57 6.25
CA LEU A 276 -13.01 -9.96 7.36
C LEU A 276 -11.75 -10.67 6.87
N VAL A 277 -11.89 -11.58 5.90
CA VAL A 277 -10.75 -12.26 5.26
C VAL A 277 -9.91 -11.26 4.45
N ASN A 278 -10.54 -10.39 3.66
CA ASN A 278 -9.84 -9.38 2.87
C ASN A 278 -9.06 -8.38 3.75
N THR A 279 -9.48 -8.12 4.98
CA THR A 279 -8.92 -7.04 5.80
C THR A 279 -8.04 -7.52 6.96
N ALA A 280 -7.95 -8.83 7.15
CA ALA A 280 -7.15 -9.43 8.21
C ALA A 280 -5.65 -9.09 8.10
N ASN A 281 -5.06 -8.70 9.23
CA ASN A 281 -3.61 -8.60 9.47
C ASN A 281 -2.81 -7.92 8.35
N ARG A 282 -3.30 -6.79 7.82
CA ARG A 282 -2.60 -6.06 6.76
C ARG A 282 -1.39 -5.32 7.31
N VAL A 283 -0.21 -5.72 6.83
CA VAL A 283 1.08 -5.19 7.23
C VAL A 283 1.90 -4.86 5.98
N VAL A 284 2.62 -3.75 6.04
CA VAL A 284 3.64 -3.35 5.07
C VAL A 284 4.94 -3.17 5.85
N TYR A 285 6.00 -3.89 5.46
CA TYR A 285 7.31 -3.77 6.09
C TYR A 285 8.08 -2.63 5.42
N MET A 286 8.73 -1.79 6.22
CA MET A 286 9.55 -0.67 5.78
C MET A 286 11.01 -0.97 6.10
N LYS A 287 11.87 -0.91 5.09
CA LYS A 287 13.31 -1.10 5.26
C LYS A 287 14.00 0.25 5.46
N PHE A 288 14.81 0.33 6.50
CA PHE A 288 15.63 1.48 6.80
C PHE A 288 17.10 1.06 6.96
N THR A 289 18.00 1.83 6.39
CA THR A 289 19.45 1.71 6.62
C THR A 289 19.93 2.89 7.44
N GLN A 290 20.64 2.62 8.54
CA GLN A 290 21.22 3.68 9.37
C GLN A 290 22.30 4.44 8.59
N GLY A 291 22.22 5.77 8.58
CA GLY A 291 23.15 6.64 7.85
C GLY A 291 22.48 7.41 6.72
N ASN A 292 23.23 8.34 6.13
CA ASN A 292 22.84 9.14 4.98
C ASN A 292 23.25 8.44 3.68
N TYR A 293 22.33 7.68 3.10
CA TYR A 293 22.54 6.96 1.85
C TYR A 293 21.76 7.60 0.71
N ILE A 294 22.34 7.55 -0.48
CA ILE A 294 21.61 7.85 -1.72
C ILE A 294 20.96 6.54 -2.19
N VAL A 295 19.63 6.51 -2.23
CA VAL A 295 18.88 5.39 -2.84
C VAL A 295 18.83 5.61 -4.35
N VAL A 296 19.32 4.64 -5.11
CA VAL A 296 19.49 4.69 -6.56
C VAL A 296 18.45 3.78 -7.20
N ASN A 297 17.41 4.39 -7.75
CA ASN A 297 16.36 3.71 -8.51
C ASN A 297 16.59 3.86 -10.01
N ASP A 298 17.27 4.93 -10.44
CA ASP A 298 17.67 5.14 -11.83
C ASP A 298 19.03 5.86 -11.95
N ALA A 299 19.54 5.96 -13.18
CA ALA A 299 20.83 6.57 -13.47
C ALA A 299 20.93 8.04 -13.01
N GLY A 300 19.81 8.76 -12.97
CA GLY A 300 19.71 10.15 -12.55
C GLY A 300 20.05 10.36 -11.07
N ASP A 301 19.80 9.38 -10.21
CA ASP A 301 20.12 9.45 -8.78
C ASP A 301 21.63 9.48 -8.51
N LEU A 302 22.45 9.02 -9.46
CA LEU A 302 23.91 9.08 -9.42
C LEU A 302 24.48 10.41 -9.93
N LYS A 303 23.62 11.38 -10.25
CA LYS A 303 24.00 12.67 -10.82
C LYS A 303 24.14 13.76 -9.77
N MET A 304 25.29 14.44 -9.75
CA MET A 304 25.50 15.67 -9.00
C MET A 304 25.87 16.81 -9.95
N GLY A 305 24.94 17.77 -10.11
CA GLY A 305 25.07 18.85 -11.08
C GLY A 305 25.08 18.31 -12.51
N THR A 306 26.21 18.45 -13.21
CA THR A 306 26.39 17.92 -14.58
C THR A 306 27.19 16.61 -14.62
N LYS A 307 27.61 16.10 -13.46
CA LYS A 307 28.53 14.96 -13.34
C LYS A 307 27.78 13.74 -12.80
N TYR A 308 28.16 12.57 -13.26
CA TYR A 308 27.70 11.29 -12.73
C TYR A 308 28.85 10.63 -11.98
N GLY A 309 28.59 10.04 -10.81
CA GLY A 309 29.65 9.48 -9.98
C GLY A 309 29.17 9.00 -8.63
N PHE A 310 30.07 8.32 -7.93
CA PHE A 310 29.96 8.06 -6.50
C PHE A 310 30.76 9.11 -5.74
N PHE A 311 30.06 9.96 -5.01
CA PHE A 311 30.59 11.11 -4.30
C PHE A 311 30.56 10.85 -2.79
N SER A 312 31.54 11.42 -2.08
CA SER A 312 31.61 11.32 -0.62
C SER A 312 30.79 12.41 0.10
N GLU A 313 30.33 13.42 -0.63
CA GLU A 313 29.55 14.53 -0.10
C GLU A 313 28.44 14.92 -1.08
N ASP A 314 27.33 15.42 -0.54
CA ASP A 314 26.25 15.99 -1.34
C ASP A 314 26.59 17.42 -1.84
N ALA A 315 25.69 18.01 -2.63
CA ALA A 315 25.89 19.36 -3.16
C ALA A 315 25.99 20.48 -2.09
N LYS A 316 25.67 20.18 -0.83
CA LYS A 316 25.75 21.09 0.32
C LYS A 316 26.99 20.80 1.19
N GLY A 317 27.79 19.80 0.84
CA GLY A 317 28.96 19.36 1.62
C GLY A 317 28.62 18.47 2.80
N ASN A 318 27.40 17.91 2.86
CA ASN A 318 27.08 16.90 3.87
C ASN A 318 27.68 15.56 3.47
N PRO A 319 28.29 14.80 4.40
CA PRO A 319 28.81 13.47 4.11
C PRO A 319 27.73 12.53 3.58
N ILE A 320 28.07 11.77 2.55
CA ILE A 320 27.28 10.65 2.03
C ILE A 320 27.94 9.37 2.57
N ASP A 321 27.20 8.63 3.40
CA ASP A 321 27.68 7.38 4.01
C ASP A 321 27.71 6.24 2.97
N GLY A 322 26.92 6.35 1.91
CA GLY A 322 26.91 5.35 0.86
C GLY A 322 25.80 5.46 -0.17
N TYR A 323 25.64 4.38 -0.92
CA TYR A 323 24.69 4.23 -2.01
C TYR A 323 23.94 2.90 -1.86
N ILE A 324 22.64 2.90 -2.13
CA ILE A 324 21.78 1.72 -2.10
C ILE A 324 21.21 1.56 -3.50
N ILE A 325 21.65 0.54 -4.23
CA ILE A 325 21.12 0.22 -5.56
C ILE A 325 19.82 -0.55 -5.34
N ASN A 326 18.71 0.01 -5.80
CA ASN A 326 17.37 -0.50 -5.53
C ASN A 326 16.65 -0.99 -6.80
N ALA A 327 17.35 -1.03 -7.92
CA ALA A 327 16.90 -1.59 -9.18
C ALA A 327 18.12 -1.91 -10.06
N ASP A 328 17.92 -2.68 -11.12
CA ASP A 328 18.94 -2.81 -12.17
C ASP A 328 19.05 -1.49 -12.93
N ILE A 329 20.26 -0.92 -12.99
CA ILE A 329 20.50 0.41 -13.55
C ILE A 329 21.28 0.30 -14.86
N ASP A 330 20.68 0.72 -15.97
CA ASP A 330 21.38 0.90 -17.24
C ASP A 330 22.00 2.31 -17.32
N LEU A 331 23.33 2.36 -17.43
CA LEU A 331 24.12 3.58 -17.50
C LEU A 331 24.59 3.90 -18.93
N ALA A 332 23.99 3.26 -19.95
CA ALA A 332 24.30 3.54 -21.34
C ALA A 332 24.14 5.03 -21.68
N GLY A 333 25.15 5.58 -22.37
CA GLY A 333 25.17 7.00 -22.75
C GLY A 333 25.61 7.95 -21.64
N VAL A 334 25.79 7.48 -20.41
CA VAL A 334 26.35 8.25 -19.30
C VAL A 334 27.86 8.01 -19.22
N THR A 335 28.62 9.05 -18.88
CA THR A 335 30.06 8.92 -18.57
C THR A 335 30.31 9.44 -17.17
N PHE A 336 30.84 8.58 -16.32
CA PHE A 336 31.16 8.86 -14.94
C PHE A 336 32.44 9.67 -14.86
N VAL A 337 32.46 10.62 -13.93
CA VAL A 337 33.69 11.34 -13.56
C VAL A 337 34.43 10.55 -12.51
N THR A 338 35.76 10.64 -12.53
CA THR A 338 36.59 10.15 -11.42
C THR A 338 36.40 11.07 -10.22
N SER A 339 35.83 10.57 -9.12
CA SER A 339 35.75 11.31 -7.86
C SER A 339 37.12 11.34 -7.15
N GLU A 340 37.35 12.30 -6.26
CA GLU A 340 38.64 12.41 -5.56
C GLU A 340 38.87 11.25 -4.59
N SER A 341 37.85 10.91 -3.81
CA SER A 341 37.89 9.77 -2.90
C SER A 341 36.50 9.21 -2.61
N PHE A 342 36.46 7.96 -2.16
CA PHE A 342 35.27 7.29 -1.62
C PHE A 342 35.62 6.35 -0.46
N SER A 343 34.91 6.47 0.65
CA SER A 343 35.08 5.63 1.84
C SER A 343 33.76 5.05 2.38
N GLY A 344 32.67 5.19 1.63
CA GLY A 344 31.33 4.77 2.04
C GLY A 344 31.02 3.32 1.71
N VAL A 345 29.74 2.97 1.84
CA VAL A 345 29.21 1.64 1.52
C VAL A 345 28.36 1.69 0.26
N ILE A 346 28.59 0.78 -0.69
CA ILE A 346 27.69 0.55 -1.82
C ILE A 346 26.96 -0.78 -1.60
N ASN A 347 25.67 -0.71 -1.26
CA ASN A 347 24.81 -1.87 -1.12
C ASN A 347 24.10 -2.11 -2.45
N GLY A 348 24.50 -3.17 -3.16
CA GLY A 348 23.92 -3.55 -4.43
C GLY A 348 22.54 -4.20 -4.31
N ASN A 349 22.19 -4.73 -3.13
CA ASN A 349 20.93 -5.47 -2.89
C ASN A 349 20.65 -6.58 -3.93
N GLY A 350 21.69 -7.13 -4.56
CA GLY A 350 21.59 -8.14 -5.63
C GLY A 350 21.37 -7.57 -7.03
N HIS A 351 21.28 -6.25 -7.19
CA HIS A 351 21.04 -5.58 -8.46
C HIS A 351 22.30 -5.40 -9.32
N LYS A 352 22.06 -4.93 -10.55
CA LYS A 352 23.08 -4.72 -11.58
C LYS A 352 23.33 -3.26 -11.87
N LEU A 353 24.58 -2.90 -12.14
CA LEU A 353 24.95 -1.69 -12.88
C LEU A 353 25.46 -2.10 -14.26
N MET A 354 24.77 -1.68 -15.31
CA MET A 354 25.06 -2.06 -16.69
C MET A 354 25.65 -0.91 -17.48
N ASN A 355 26.55 -1.20 -18.42
CA ASN A 355 27.09 -0.25 -19.40
C ASN A 355 27.78 0.97 -18.77
N LEU A 356 28.32 0.82 -17.56
CA LEU A 356 29.01 1.87 -16.84
C LEU A 356 30.26 2.30 -17.61
N LYS A 357 30.39 3.59 -17.95
CA LYS A 357 31.58 4.13 -18.61
C LYS A 357 32.31 5.15 -17.76
N VAL A 358 33.60 4.92 -17.55
CA VAL A 358 34.54 5.92 -17.02
C VAL A 358 35.54 6.29 -18.11
N ALA A 359 35.80 7.57 -18.31
CA ALA A 359 36.71 8.01 -19.35
C ALA A 359 37.67 9.11 -18.88
N VAL A 360 38.91 9.05 -19.34
CA VAL A 360 39.90 10.12 -19.21
C VAL A 360 40.44 10.49 -20.59
N SER A 361 40.53 11.78 -20.87
CA SER A 361 41.17 12.28 -22.09
C SER A 361 42.16 13.42 -21.80
N GLY A 362 43.19 13.52 -22.64
CA GLY A 362 44.18 14.61 -22.61
C GLY A 362 44.16 15.42 -23.90
N LYS A 363 44.30 16.74 -23.81
CA LYS A 363 44.42 17.65 -24.96
C LYS A 363 45.88 18.07 -25.17
N LYS A 364 46.26 18.43 -26.40
CA LYS A 364 47.61 18.92 -26.78
C LYS A 364 48.14 20.10 -25.97
N ILE A 365 47.28 20.82 -25.27
CA ILE A 365 47.63 21.98 -24.44
C ILE A 365 47.78 21.63 -22.96
N ASP A 366 47.42 20.41 -22.55
CA ASP A 366 47.49 19.97 -21.17
C ASP A 366 48.97 19.74 -20.78
N ALA A 367 49.41 20.38 -19.70
CA ALA A 367 50.76 20.25 -19.17
C ALA A 367 50.91 19.06 -18.20
N ASP A 368 49.82 18.30 -17.98
CA ASP A 368 49.78 17.17 -17.08
C ASP A 368 50.79 16.11 -17.52
N LYS A 369 51.51 15.53 -16.56
CA LYS A 369 52.43 14.41 -16.81
C LYS A 369 51.85 13.08 -16.34
N GLU A 370 50.75 13.13 -15.59
CA GLU A 370 50.11 11.99 -14.95
C GLU A 370 48.57 12.17 -15.02
N LYS A 371 47.83 11.08 -15.22
CA LYS A 371 46.36 11.05 -15.24
C LYS A 371 45.83 9.88 -14.42
N ILE A 372 44.65 10.05 -13.84
CA ILE A 372 43.95 9.05 -13.03
C ILE A 372 42.60 8.75 -13.67
N VAL A 373 42.23 7.47 -13.74
CA VAL A 373 40.94 7.01 -14.25
C VAL A 373 40.36 5.88 -13.39
N GLY A 374 39.07 5.99 -13.08
CA GLY A 374 38.31 5.02 -12.29
C GLY A 374 37.06 5.70 -11.73
N LEU A 375 36.18 4.97 -11.06
CA LEU A 375 35.07 5.61 -10.34
C LEU A 375 35.58 6.62 -9.30
N THR A 376 36.70 6.30 -8.66
CA THR A 376 37.40 7.21 -7.75
C THR A 376 38.92 7.17 -7.91
N ALA A 377 39.61 8.25 -7.54
CA ALA A 377 41.06 8.28 -7.51
C ALA A 377 41.63 7.53 -6.29
N LEU A 378 40.95 7.61 -5.13
CA LEU A 378 41.28 6.89 -3.91
C LEU A 378 40.04 6.26 -3.29
N MET A 379 40.01 4.93 -3.20
CA MET A 379 39.00 4.22 -2.42
C MET A 379 39.64 3.74 -1.12
N ASP A 380 39.29 4.33 0.02
CA ASP A 380 39.89 4.00 1.32
C ASP A 380 38.82 3.65 2.35
N GLY A 381 38.81 2.40 2.84
CA GLY A 381 37.84 1.93 3.83
C GLY A 381 36.44 1.64 3.28
N ALA A 382 36.27 1.67 1.96
CA ALA A 382 34.98 1.42 1.32
C ALA A 382 34.56 -0.05 1.37
N THR A 383 33.25 -0.29 1.41
CA THR A 383 32.67 -1.64 1.29
C THR A 383 31.66 -1.68 0.14
N ILE A 384 31.70 -2.73 -0.68
CA ILE A 384 30.69 -2.98 -1.71
C ILE A 384 30.11 -4.38 -1.48
N ASN A 385 28.78 -4.47 -1.41
CA ASN A 385 28.07 -5.71 -1.12
C ASN A 385 27.08 -6.03 -2.25
N ASP A 386 26.97 -7.30 -2.63
CA ASP A 386 25.86 -7.85 -3.42
C ASP A 386 25.57 -7.07 -4.72
N LEU A 387 26.62 -6.74 -5.48
CA LEU A 387 26.52 -5.90 -6.68
C LEU A 387 27.11 -6.61 -7.88
N THR A 388 26.36 -6.65 -8.97
CA THR A 388 26.88 -7.08 -10.28
C THR A 388 27.17 -5.85 -11.15
N ILE A 389 28.35 -5.78 -11.76
CA ILE A 389 28.68 -4.76 -12.76
C ILE A 389 28.88 -5.44 -14.12
N GLU A 390 28.03 -5.13 -15.08
CA GLU A 390 28.04 -5.72 -16.42
C GLU A 390 28.43 -4.70 -17.49
N ASN A 391 29.27 -5.12 -18.44
CA ASN A 391 29.65 -4.36 -19.63
C ASN A 391 30.25 -2.98 -19.30
N ALA A 392 31.00 -2.89 -18.20
CA ALA A 392 31.66 -1.65 -17.84
C ALA A 392 32.84 -1.35 -18.78
N ALA A 393 33.14 -0.07 -18.96
CA ALA A 393 34.16 0.41 -19.88
C ALA A 393 35.06 1.46 -19.23
N LEU A 394 36.37 1.20 -19.26
CA LEU A 394 37.43 2.14 -18.94
C LEU A 394 38.04 2.66 -20.25
N SER A 395 37.83 3.93 -20.57
CA SER A 395 38.27 4.54 -21.84
C SER A 395 39.36 5.57 -21.58
N ILE A 396 40.54 5.35 -22.18
CA ILE A 396 41.74 6.15 -21.94
C ILE A 396 42.22 6.75 -23.25
N GLU A 397 42.17 8.08 -23.37
CA GLU A 397 42.64 8.81 -24.56
C GLU A 397 43.67 9.88 -24.16
N VAL A 398 44.91 9.46 -23.90
CA VAL A 398 46.00 10.35 -23.49
C VAL A 398 47.07 10.53 -24.56
N MET A 399 47.92 11.54 -24.39
CA MET A 399 49.04 11.82 -25.28
C MET A 399 50.29 11.00 -24.91
N LYS A 400 51.28 11.04 -25.80
CA LYS A 400 52.61 10.46 -25.62
C LYS A 400 53.28 10.91 -24.32
N GLY A 401 53.89 9.97 -23.59
CA GLY A 401 54.68 10.23 -22.39
C GLY A 401 53.88 10.57 -21.12
N ILE A 402 52.56 10.42 -21.14
CA ILE A 402 51.70 10.61 -19.96
C ILE A 402 51.68 9.31 -19.16
N LYS A 403 51.87 9.39 -17.84
CA LYS A 403 51.62 8.24 -16.97
C LYS A 403 50.14 8.14 -16.66
N VAL A 404 49.58 6.94 -16.68
CA VAL A 404 48.17 6.74 -16.31
C VAL A 404 48.07 5.67 -15.25
N THR A 405 47.34 5.96 -14.18
CA THR A 405 46.99 4.99 -13.15
C THR A 405 45.48 4.82 -13.12
N GLY A 406 45.00 3.58 -13.14
CA GLY A 406 43.56 3.38 -13.14
C GLY A 406 43.09 1.94 -13.03
N GLY A 407 41.85 1.82 -12.62
CA GLY A 407 41.07 0.60 -12.59
C GLY A 407 39.60 0.98 -12.56
N LEU A 408 38.70 0.04 -12.84
CA LEU A 408 37.27 0.35 -12.92
C LEU A 408 36.77 1.05 -11.64
N LEU A 409 37.07 0.47 -10.47
CA LEU A 409 36.59 0.97 -9.18
C LEU A 409 37.46 2.12 -8.67
N ALA A 410 38.79 1.96 -8.72
CA ALA A 410 39.69 3.04 -8.28
C ALA A 410 41.06 3.01 -8.94
N ALA A 411 41.73 4.16 -8.97
CA ALA A 411 43.16 4.18 -9.26
C ALA A 411 43.99 3.63 -8.10
N ASN A 412 43.64 3.96 -6.85
CA ASN A 412 44.29 3.43 -5.66
C ASN A 412 43.22 2.94 -4.67
N ALA A 413 43.36 1.72 -4.18
CA ALA A 413 42.47 1.14 -3.18
C ALA A 413 43.22 0.82 -1.88
N LYS A 414 42.62 1.15 -0.74
CA LYS A 414 43.14 0.86 0.60
C LYS A 414 42.01 0.37 1.48
N ASN A 415 42.23 -0.70 2.25
CA ASN A 415 41.24 -1.18 3.21
C ASN A 415 39.85 -1.45 2.60
N VAL A 416 39.79 -1.84 1.32
CA VAL A 416 38.52 -2.04 0.60
C VAL A 416 38.03 -3.46 0.78
N THR A 417 36.73 -3.63 1.05
CA THR A 417 36.10 -4.96 1.12
C THR A 417 35.02 -5.10 0.06
N LEU A 418 35.12 -6.13 -0.77
CA LEU A 418 34.06 -6.53 -1.70
C LEU A 418 33.44 -7.85 -1.21
N ASN A 419 32.13 -7.88 -1.06
CA ASN A 419 31.37 -9.06 -0.65
C ASN A 419 30.35 -9.39 -1.74
N ASN A 420 30.41 -10.62 -2.28
CA ASN A 420 29.46 -11.14 -3.25
C ASN A 420 29.26 -10.19 -4.46
N CYS A 421 30.37 -9.66 -4.98
CA CYS A 421 30.37 -8.77 -6.15
C CYS A 421 30.83 -9.51 -7.41
N HIS A 422 30.13 -9.27 -8.52
CA HIS A 422 30.38 -9.96 -9.78
C HIS A 422 30.68 -8.96 -10.90
N PHE A 423 31.75 -9.18 -11.65
CA PHE A 423 32.17 -8.29 -12.73
C PHE A 423 32.16 -9.05 -14.06
N ILE A 424 31.32 -8.62 -15.00
CA ILE A 424 31.08 -9.36 -16.25
C ILE A 424 31.33 -8.42 -17.43
N GLY A 425 32.21 -8.82 -18.35
CA GLY A 425 32.39 -8.10 -19.61
C GLY A 425 33.08 -6.74 -19.48
N LEU A 426 33.98 -6.57 -18.50
CA LEU A 426 34.77 -5.33 -18.38
C LEU A 426 35.63 -5.11 -19.63
N SER A 427 35.61 -3.90 -20.16
CA SER A 427 36.48 -3.48 -21.26
C SER A 427 37.43 -2.36 -20.85
N ILE A 428 38.72 -2.51 -21.19
CA ILE A 428 39.72 -1.45 -21.04
C ILE A 428 40.27 -1.12 -22.42
N ALA A 429 40.08 0.13 -22.84
CA ALA A 429 40.52 0.61 -24.14
C ALA A 429 41.46 1.82 -23.99
N SER A 430 42.68 1.72 -24.53
CA SER A 430 43.55 2.88 -24.76
C SER A 430 43.51 3.30 -26.23
N GLY A 431 43.19 4.57 -26.48
CA GLY A 431 42.88 5.13 -27.80
C GLY A 431 44.11 5.48 -28.66
N ARG A 432 43.85 6.07 -29.84
CA ARG A 432 44.87 6.49 -30.81
C ARG A 432 45.57 7.78 -30.37
N GLY A 433 46.88 7.72 -30.13
CA GLY A 433 47.71 8.86 -29.74
C GLY A 433 48.84 8.47 -28.78
N ASP A 434 48.62 7.35 -28.10
CA ASP A 434 49.65 6.57 -27.44
C ASP A 434 50.61 5.97 -28.48
N ASP A 435 51.89 6.21 -28.32
CA ASP A 435 52.97 5.69 -29.16
C ASP A 435 53.85 4.67 -28.44
N GLY A 436 53.38 4.15 -27.30
CA GLY A 436 54.13 3.23 -26.46
C GLY A 436 55.09 3.91 -25.48
N SER A 437 55.18 5.25 -25.47
CA SER A 437 55.97 5.99 -24.48
C SER A 437 55.23 6.29 -23.18
N ALA A 438 53.91 6.06 -23.14
CA ALA A 438 53.09 6.22 -21.95
C ALA A 438 53.33 5.05 -20.99
N ALA A 439 53.54 5.34 -19.70
CA ALA A 439 53.68 4.31 -18.68
C ALA A 439 52.32 4.09 -18.01
N TYR A 440 51.73 2.92 -18.22
CA TYR A 440 50.45 2.56 -17.65
C TYR A 440 50.62 1.70 -16.40
N THR A 441 49.88 2.04 -15.36
CA THR A 441 49.62 1.19 -14.19
C THR A 441 48.12 0.96 -14.14
N LEU A 442 47.67 -0.07 -14.87
CA LEU A 442 46.27 -0.41 -14.99
C LEU A 442 45.97 -1.72 -14.30
N GLY A 443 44.84 -1.80 -13.62
CA GLY A 443 44.21 -3.07 -13.26
C GLY A 443 42.77 -3.11 -13.74
N ASP A 444 42.18 -4.29 -13.67
CA ASP A 444 40.75 -4.49 -13.95
C ASP A 444 39.89 -3.69 -12.96
N LEU A 445 40.03 -3.93 -11.66
CA LEU A 445 39.28 -3.24 -10.61
C LEU A 445 40.06 -2.07 -10.03
N PHE A 446 41.37 -2.24 -9.79
CA PHE A 446 42.21 -1.26 -9.12
C PHE A 446 43.55 -1.05 -9.83
N GLY A 447 44.00 0.19 -9.99
CA GLY A 447 45.35 0.48 -10.50
C GLY A 447 46.45 0.04 -9.52
N SER A 448 46.25 0.32 -8.23
CA SER A 448 47.04 -0.21 -7.11
C SER A 448 46.13 -0.52 -5.92
N PHE A 449 46.54 -1.44 -5.05
CA PHE A 449 45.74 -1.83 -3.89
C PHE A 449 46.58 -2.24 -2.68
N GLU A 450 46.06 -1.99 -1.48
CA GLU A 450 46.64 -2.34 -0.19
C GLU A 450 45.54 -2.79 0.78
N ASN A 451 45.73 -3.93 1.44
CA ASN A 451 44.79 -4.45 2.45
C ASN A 451 43.33 -4.58 1.93
N CYS A 452 43.14 -5.11 0.73
CA CYS A 452 41.80 -5.34 0.16
C CYS A 452 41.34 -6.80 0.34
N ALA A 453 40.05 -7.00 0.62
CA ALA A 453 39.43 -8.31 0.83
C ALA A 453 38.30 -8.56 -0.18
N PHE A 454 38.20 -9.80 -0.68
CA PHE A 454 37.25 -10.21 -1.71
C PHE A 454 36.58 -11.51 -1.29
N ASN A 455 35.32 -11.43 -0.89
CA ASN A 455 34.59 -12.55 -0.30
C ASN A 455 33.48 -12.99 -1.24
N GLY A 456 33.65 -14.13 -1.92
CA GLY A 456 32.65 -14.64 -2.87
C GLY A 456 32.51 -13.82 -4.17
N CYS A 457 33.53 -13.02 -4.52
CA CYS A 457 33.54 -12.24 -5.75
C CYS A 457 33.98 -13.07 -6.96
N THR A 458 33.47 -12.74 -8.14
CA THR A 458 33.88 -13.36 -9.41
C THR A 458 34.12 -12.31 -10.49
N ALA A 459 34.96 -12.64 -11.47
CA ALA A 459 35.09 -11.83 -12.69
C ALA A 459 35.21 -12.72 -13.93
N GLU A 460 34.59 -12.29 -15.02
CA GLU A 460 34.68 -12.97 -16.32
C GLU A 460 34.57 -12.00 -17.50
N GLY A 461 35.11 -12.43 -18.65
CA GLY A 461 34.95 -11.71 -19.91
C GLY A 461 35.72 -10.39 -20.02
N LEU A 462 36.87 -10.26 -19.33
CA LEU A 462 37.72 -9.08 -19.48
C LEU A 462 38.23 -8.93 -20.93
N VAL A 463 38.01 -7.76 -21.52
CA VAL A 463 38.48 -7.39 -22.86
C VAL A 463 39.48 -6.24 -22.77
N LEU A 464 40.68 -6.46 -23.28
CA LEU A 464 41.75 -5.46 -23.32
C LEU A 464 42.03 -5.05 -24.76
N SER A 465 42.01 -3.76 -25.04
CA SER A 465 42.36 -3.17 -26.33
C SER A 465 43.31 -1.99 -26.10
N VAL A 466 44.61 -2.27 -26.03
CA VAL A 466 45.66 -1.31 -25.65
C VAL A 466 46.64 -1.11 -26.82
N ALA A 467 47.03 0.13 -27.10
CA ALA A 467 47.84 0.50 -28.26
C ALA A 467 49.32 0.04 -28.21
N ASP A 468 49.84 -0.32 -27.04
CA ASP A 468 51.17 -0.93 -26.85
C ASP A 468 51.20 -1.84 -25.59
N PRO A 469 51.06 -3.16 -25.75
CA PRO A 469 51.04 -4.09 -24.62
C PRO A 469 52.42 -4.30 -23.98
N GLU A 470 53.54 -3.92 -24.63
CA GLU A 470 54.90 -4.16 -24.10
C GLU A 470 55.31 -3.14 -23.01
N GLY A 471 54.76 -1.93 -23.03
CA GLY A 471 54.93 -0.89 -22.01
C GLY A 471 53.88 -0.89 -20.88
N LEU A 472 52.94 -1.83 -20.93
CA LEU A 472 51.79 -1.93 -20.02
C LEU A 472 52.16 -2.72 -18.76
N ALA A 473 52.29 -2.05 -17.61
CA ALA A 473 52.28 -2.75 -16.33
C ALA A 473 50.81 -3.02 -15.95
N LEU A 474 50.30 -4.16 -16.38
CA LEU A 474 48.94 -4.60 -16.10
C LEU A 474 48.93 -5.46 -14.83
N ALA A 475 48.27 -4.96 -13.79
CA ALA A 475 47.95 -5.71 -12.58
C ALA A 475 46.55 -6.31 -12.75
N LEU A 476 46.45 -7.48 -13.39
CA LEU A 476 45.19 -8.23 -13.47
C LEU A 476 44.88 -8.88 -12.12
N PHE A 477 43.63 -8.79 -11.68
CA PHE A 477 43.16 -9.48 -10.49
C PHE A 477 42.66 -10.87 -10.89
N GLU A 478 43.27 -11.92 -10.33
CA GLU A 478 42.78 -13.28 -10.54
C GLU A 478 41.59 -13.56 -9.61
N LEU A 479 40.42 -13.04 -9.97
CA LEU A 479 39.15 -13.49 -9.37
C LEU A 479 38.73 -14.83 -10.00
N PRO A 480 38.13 -15.74 -9.21
CA PRO A 480 37.62 -16.98 -9.75
C PRO A 480 36.52 -16.71 -10.80
N VAL A 481 36.52 -17.51 -11.86
CA VAL A 481 35.43 -17.54 -12.84
C VAL A 481 34.19 -18.16 -12.18
N PRO A 482 32.96 -17.67 -12.44
CA PRO A 482 31.76 -18.25 -11.85
C PRO A 482 31.66 -19.76 -12.14
N SER A 483 31.30 -20.55 -11.13
CA SER A 483 30.93 -21.95 -11.35
C SER A 483 29.68 -21.98 -12.23
N PRO A 484 29.59 -22.83 -13.27
CA PRO A 484 28.37 -22.96 -14.05
C PRO A 484 27.20 -23.29 -13.11
N ALA A 485 26.09 -22.56 -13.25
CA ALA A 485 24.87 -22.82 -12.50
C ALA A 485 24.45 -24.28 -12.75
N PRO A 486 24.00 -25.03 -11.71
CA PRO A 486 23.48 -26.37 -11.93
C PRO A 486 22.30 -26.28 -12.89
N GLU A 487 22.34 -27.07 -13.97
CA GLU A 487 21.23 -27.16 -14.93
C GLU A 487 19.94 -27.47 -14.15
N GLU A 488 19.00 -26.53 -14.19
CA GLU A 488 17.63 -26.78 -13.73
C GLU A 488 17.09 -27.95 -14.55
N THR A 489 17.00 -29.10 -13.90
CA THR A 489 16.29 -30.24 -14.45
C THR A 489 14.82 -29.83 -14.48
N PRO A 490 14.16 -29.79 -15.64
CA PRO A 490 12.74 -29.46 -15.68
C PRO A 490 11.99 -30.49 -14.83
N ALA A 491 11.18 -29.99 -13.90
CA ALA A 491 10.35 -30.83 -13.04
C ALA A 491 9.44 -31.73 -13.89
N PRO A 492 9.21 -32.99 -13.47
CA PRO A 492 8.48 -33.99 -14.24
C PRO A 492 7.01 -33.66 -14.49
#